data_AF-A0A954W3T0-F1
#
_entry.id   AF-A0A954W3T0-F1
#
_cell.length_a   1.000
_cell.length_b   1.000
_cell.length_c   1.000
_cell.angle_alpha   90.00
_cell.angle_beta   90.00
_cell.angle_gamma   90.00
#
_symmetry.space_group_name_H-M   'P 1'
#
loop_
_entity.id
_entity.type
_entity.pdbx_description
1 polymer ?
#
loop_
_entity_poly.entity_id
_entity_poly.type
_entity_poly.pdbx_seq_one_letter_code
_entity_poly.pdbx_strand_id
1 'polypeptide(L)'
;MDNTSLLVVAMAEKCRRAIQQWDEYDSRLPKALQQKHLLWMCDQIEEHAEVGPANKLHRWIGFVQGGMLANRMLDLDDLKEMFDDAKLAHGEATEDLEDLLDHLDPTSLFEFDIGGQG
;
A
#
# COMPACT_ATOMS: atom_id res chain seq x y z
N MET A 1 -5.44 15.32 4.51
CA MET A 1 -4.61 14.10 4.49
C MET A 1 -3.84 14.12 3.18
N ASP A 2 -2.53 13.87 3.19
CA ASP A 2 -1.78 13.79 1.93
C ASP A 2 -2.20 12.54 1.11
N ASN A 3 -2.02 12.58 -0.21
CA ASN A 3 -2.44 11.50 -1.13
C ASN A 3 -1.81 10.15 -0.75
N THR A 4 -0.57 10.19 -0.29
CA THR A 4 0.19 9.06 0.20
C THR A 4 -0.49 8.37 1.38
N SER A 5 -0.92 9.13 2.38
CA SER A 5 -1.63 8.60 3.56
C SER A 5 -3.02 8.09 3.18
N LEU A 6 -3.70 8.72 2.22
CA LEU A 6 -4.97 8.22 1.69
C LEU A 6 -4.82 6.85 1.03
N LEU A 7 -3.79 6.66 0.20
CA LEU A 7 -3.49 5.37 -0.42
C LEU A 7 -3.17 4.29 0.65
N VAL A 8 -2.40 4.65 1.67
CA VAL A 8 -2.07 3.73 2.77
C VAL A 8 -3.33 3.30 3.54
N VAL A 9 -4.25 4.22 3.82
CA VAL A 9 -5.54 3.91 4.46
C VAL A 9 -6.38 3.00 3.57
N ALA A 10 -6.50 3.30 2.28
CA ALA A 10 -7.25 2.47 1.33
C ALA A 10 -6.69 1.04 1.26
N MET A 11 -5.36 0.90 1.28
CA MET A 11 -4.71 -0.39 1.35
C MET A 11 -4.97 -1.11 2.67
N ALA A 12 -4.97 -0.39 3.80
CA ALA A 12 -5.29 -0.97 5.10
C ALA A 12 -6.73 -1.51 5.15
N GLU A 13 -7.70 -0.79 4.56
CA GLU A 13 -9.08 -1.24 4.45
C GLU A 13 -9.21 -2.52 3.60
N LYS A 14 -8.54 -2.57 2.43
CA LYS A 14 -8.50 -3.77 1.58
C LYS A 14 -7.89 -4.96 2.31
N CYS A 15 -6.75 -4.75 2.99
CA CYS A 15 -6.09 -5.78 3.81
C CYS A 15 -7.02 -6.27 4.93
N ARG A 16 -7.69 -5.37 5.64
CA ARG A 16 -8.64 -5.72 6.71
C ARG A 16 -9.74 -6.65 6.19
N ARG A 17 -10.37 -6.31 5.05
CA ARG A 17 -11.43 -7.13 4.45
C ARG A 17 -10.93 -8.52 4.08
N ALA A 18 -9.75 -8.61 3.46
CA ALA A 18 -9.16 -9.90 3.10
C ALA A 18 -8.84 -10.75 4.35
N ILE A 19 -8.27 -10.15 5.41
CA ILE A 19 -8.01 -10.88 6.67
C ILE A 19 -9.31 -11.34 7.33
N GLN A 20 -10.37 -10.54 7.32
CA GLN A 20 -11.66 -10.90 7.92
C GLN A 20 -12.36 -12.06 7.18
N GLN A 21 -12.09 -12.24 5.89
CA GLN A 21 -12.62 -13.35 5.10
C GLN A 21 -11.78 -14.62 5.24
N TRP A 22 -10.62 -14.54 5.90
CA TRP A 22 -9.69 -15.65 6.05
C TRP A 22 -10.01 -16.50 7.28
N ASP A 23 -10.58 -17.69 7.06
CA ASP A 23 -11.02 -18.59 8.13
C ASP A 23 -9.90 -19.46 8.71
N GLU A 24 -8.74 -19.52 8.03
CA GLU A 24 -7.63 -20.39 8.45
C GLU A 24 -6.71 -19.71 9.47
N TYR A 25 -6.73 -20.23 10.70
CA TYR A 25 -5.81 -19.84 11.77
C TYR A 25 -4.60 -20.78 11.83
N ASP A 26 -3.40 -20.24 11.55
CA ASP A 26 -2.14 -20.95 11.76
C ASP A 26 -1.48 -20.56 13.10
N SER A 27 -1.59 -21.45 14.08
CA SER A 27 -1.01 -21.27 15.42
C SER A 27 0.52 -21.34 15.47
N ARG A 28 1.17 -21.82 14.41
CA ARG A 28 2.63 -21.95 14.33
C ARG A 28 3.31 -20.62 14.01
N LEU A 29 2.55 -19.66 13.50
CA LEU A 29 3.09 -18.35 13.16
C LEU A 29 3.33 -17.51 14.42
N PRO A 30 4.40 -16.69 14.43
CA PRO A 30 4.61 -15.69 15.46
C PRO A 30 3.37 -14.82 15.66
N LYS A 31 3.07 -14.43 16.91
CA LYS A 31 1.89 -13.60 17.25
C LYS A 31 1.73 -12.36 16.37
N ALA A 32 2.84 -11.73 16.00
CA ALA A 32 2.85 -10.54 15.16
C ALA A 32 2.36 -10.80 13.72
N LEU A 33 2.44 -12.03 13.23
CA LEU A 33 1.93 -12.42 11.91
C LEU A 33 0.52 -13.01 11.98
N GLN A 34 -0.04 -13.21 13.18
CA GLN A 34 -1.38 -13.77 13.30
C GLN A 34 -2.44 -12.75 12.87
N GLN A 35 -3.52 -13.23 12.25
CA GLN A 35 -4.65 -12.42 11.77
C GLN A 35 -5.07 -11.32 12.75
N LYS A 36 -5.26 -11.67 14.04
CA LYS A 36 -5.69 -10.72 15.07
C LYS A 36 -4.73 -9.52 15.20
N HIS A 37 -3.43 -9.75 15.10
CA HIS A 37 -2.45 -8.67 15.16
C HIS A 37 -2.44 -7.84 13.88
N LEU A 38 -2.56 -8.49 12.72
CA LEU A 38 -2.63 -7.80 11.43
C LEU A 38 -3.88 -6.91 11.33
N LEU A 39 -5.04 -7.38 11.82
CA LEU A 39 -6.27 -6.59 11.94
C LEU A 39 -6.08 -5.38 12.85
N TRP A 40 -5.53 -5.61 14.05
CA TRP A 40 -5.22 -4.52 14.96
C TRP A 40 -4.28 -3.49 14.33
N MET A 41 -3.29 -3.92 13.54
CA MET A 41 -2.42 -3.00 12.82
C MET A 41 -3.16 -2.19 11.74
N CYS A 42 -4.14 -2.77 11.05
CA CYS A 42 -5.00 -2.02 10.12
C CYS A 42 -5.76 -0.91 10.87
N ASP A 43 -6.31 -1.23 12.05
CA ASP A 43 -7.00 -0.24 12.90
C ASP A 43 -6.05 0.87 13.35
N GLN A 44 -4.81 0.53 13.73
CA GLN A 44 -3.80 1.51 14.11
C GLN A 44 -3.39 2.44 12.96
N ILE A 45 -3.35 1.94 11.72
CA ILE A 45 -3.05 2.76 10.54
C ILE A 45 -4.13 3.82 10.37
N GLU A 46 -5.40 3.43 10.43
CA GLU A 46 -6.54 4.35 10.29
C GLU A 46 -6.58 5.40 11.41
N GLU A 47 -6.42 4.98 12.67
CA GLU A 47 -6.40 5.90 13.83
C GLU A 47 -5.29 6.95 13.74
N HIS A 48 -4.16 6.62 13.11
CA HIS A 48 -3.00 7.50 13.02
C HIS A 48 -2.85 8.19 11.66
N ALA A 49 -3.76 7.96 10.71
CA ALA A 49 -3.63 8.47 9.35
C ALA A 49 -3.65 10.00 9.26
N GLU A 50 -4.37 10.67 10.17
CA GLU A 50 -4.52 12.13 10.15
C GLU A 50 -3.36 12.89 10.80
N VAL A 51 -2.67 12.25 11.74
CA VAL A 51 -1.71 12.92 12.65
C VAL A 51 -0.31 12.29 12.61
N GLY A 52 -0.19 11.08 12.07
CA GLY A 52 1.04 10.33 12.01
C GLY A 52 1.89 10.71 10.79
N PRO A 53 3.22 10.55 10.86
CA PRO A 53 4.07 10.77 9.70
C PRO A 53 3.86 9.66 8.66
N ALA A 54 3.69 10.03 7.39
CA ALA A 54 3.39 9.10 6.29
C ALA A 54 4.39 7.94 6.17
N ASN A 55 5.68 8.19 6.44
CA ASN A 55 6.72 7.17 6.42
C ASN A 55 6.49 6.02 7.43
N LYS A 56 5.84 6.30 8.56
CA LYS A 56 5.52 5.32 9.58
C LYS A 56 4.32 4.49 9.15
N LEU A 57 3.30 5.13 8.58
CA LEU A 57 2.13 4.46 8.01
C LEU A 57 2.54 3.52 6.88
N HIS A 58 3.44 3.95 5.99
CA HIS A 58 4.03 3.10 4.94
C HIS A 58 4.70 1.84 5.47
N ARG A 59 5.50 1.95 6.54
CA ARG A 59 6.14 0.78 7.15
C ARG A 59 5.13 -0.18 7.76
N TRP A 60 4.08 0.36 8.37
CA TRP A 60 3.03 -0.44 8.98
C TRP A 60 2.22 -1.21 7.94
N ILE A 61 1.79 -0.56 6.85
CA ILE A 61 1.07 -1.26 5.80
C ILE A 61 1.95 -2.31 5.11
N GLY A 62 3.23 -2.00 4.87
CA GLY A 62 4.18 -2.97 4.33
C GLY A 62 4.37 -4.20 5.24
N PHE A 63 4.35 -4.00 6.57
CA PHE A 63 4.37 -5.12 7.52
C PHE A 63 3.10 -5.96 7.42
N VAL A 64 1.92 -5.33 7.33
CA VAL A 64 0.64 -6.04 7.19
C VAL A 64 0.64 -6.89 5.91
N GLN A 65 0.99 -6.30 4.77
CA GLN A 65 1.07 -6.97 3.47
C GLN A 65 2.05 -8.15 3.50
N GLY A 66 3.25 -7.93 4.04
CA GLY A 66 4.24 -9.00 4.21
C GLY A 66 3.75 -10.11 5.15
N GLY A 67 3.01 -9.75 6.19
CA GLY A 67 2.35 -10.70 7.09
C GLY A 67 1.30 -11.54 6.36
N MET A 68 0.44 -10.92 5.56
CA MET A 68 -0.59 -11.63 4.78
C MET A 68 0.04 -12.59 3.76
N LEU A 69 1.10 -12.18 3.06
CA LEU A 69 1.88 -13.05 2.17
C LEU A 69 2.50 -14.24 2.92
N ALA A 70 3.09 -14.00 4.11
CA ALA A 70 3.68 -15.06 4.93
C ALA A 70 2.63 -16.06 5.45
N ASN A 71 1.40 -15.59 5.66
CA ASN A 71 0.25 -16.42 6.02
C ASN A 71 -0.41 -17.09 4.81
N ARG A 72 0.02 -16.79 3.58
CA ARG A 72 -0.62 -17.23 2.33
C ARG A 72 -2.09 -16.82 2.22
N MET A 73 -2.46 -15.72 2.88
CA MET A 73 -3.80 -15.12 2.75
C MET A 73 -4.01 -14.51 1.37
N LEU A 74 -2.91 -14.14 0.73
CA LEU A 74 -2.80 -13.62 -0.62
C LEU A 74 -1.43 -14.00 -1.19
N ASP A 75 -1.34 -13.98 -2.51
CA ASP A 75 -0.09 -14.00 -3.24
C ASP A 75 0.32 -12.59 -3.73
N LEU A 76 1.38 -12.54 -4.54
CA LEU A 76 1.90 -11.28 -5.06
C LEU A 76 0.99 -10.65 -6.12
N ASP A 77 0.24 -11.46 -6.87
CA ASP A 77 -0.66 -10.99 -7.90
C ASP A 77 -1.90 -10.37 -7.24
N ASP A 78 -2.46 -11.01 -6.22
CA ASP A 78 -3.52 -10.46 -5.37
C ASP A 78 -3.11 -9.11 -4.77
N LEU A 79 -1.90 -9.03 -4.22
CA LEU A 79 -1.38 -7.80 -3.61
C LEU A 79 -1.23 -6.68 -4.64
N LYS A 80 -0.76 -7.01 -5.84
CA LYS A 80 -0.64 -6.06 -6.95
C LYS A 80 -2.00 -5.55 -7.38
N GLU A 81 -2.99 -6.43 -7.55
CA GLU A 81 -4.35 -6.04 -7.92
C GLU A 81 -4.97 -5.12 -6.86
N MET A 82 -4.81 -5.45 -5.57
CA MET A 82 -5.26 -4.57 -4.48
C MET A 82 -4.64 -3.17 -4.56
N PHE A 83 -3.35 -3.09 -4.88
CA PHE A 83 -2.63 -1.82 -5.00
C PHE A 83 -3.09 -1.02 -6.22
N ASP A 84 -3.19 -1.67 -7.38
CA ASP A 84 -3.63 -1.02 -8.63
C ASP A 84 -5.05 -0.45 -8.47
N ASP A 85 -5.96 -1.22 -7.86
CA ASP A 85 -7.31 -0.74 -7.50
C ASP A 85 -7.28 0.48 -6.58
N ALA A 86 -6.45 0.46 -5.54
CA ALA A 86 -6.36 1.57 -4.59
C ALA A 86 -5.77 2.81 -5.27
N LYS A 87 -4.75 2.65 -6.13
CA LYS A 87 -4.18 3.75 -6.91
C LYS A 87 -5.21 4.35 -7.88
N LEU A 88 -6.01 3.51 -8.55
CA LEU A 88 -7.10 3.96 -9.43
C LEU A 88 -8.18 4.73 -8.67
N ALA A 89 -8.62 4.25 -7.51
CA ALA A 89 -9.64 4.90 -6.70
C ALA A 89 -9.18 6.23 -6.09
N HIS A 90 -7.87 6.38 -5.85
CA HIS A 90 -7.28 7.55 -5.18
C HIS A 90 -6.48 8.49 -6.11
N GLY A 91 -6.54 8.27 -7.42
CA GLY A 91 -6.39 9.35 -8.41
C GLY A 91 -4.96 9.75 -8.82
N GLU A 92 -3.95 8.91 -8.62
CA GLU A 92 -2.60 9.14 -9.21
C GLU A 92 -2.43 8.47 -10.58
N ALA A 93 -3.49 7.96 -11.21
CA ALA A 93 -3.37 7.33 -12.52
C ALA A 93 -3.25 8.33 -13.68
N THR A 94 -3.49 9.62 -13.46
CA THR A 94 -3.49 10.62 -14.55
C THR A 94 -2.20 11.42 -14.58
N GLU A 95 -1.75 11.98 -13.46
CA GLU A 95 -0.52 12.80 -13.42
C GLU A 95 0.75 11.93 -13.51
N ASP A 96 0.85 10.82 -12.76
CA ASP A 96 2.03 9.93 -12.87
C ASP A 96 2.10 9.21 -14.22
N LEU A 97 0.97 8.93 -14.88
CA LEU A 97 0.95 8.19 -16.15
C LEU A 97 1.30 9.10 -17.33
N GLU A 98 0.89 10.37 -17.29
CA GLU A 98 1.39 11.40 -18.22
C GLU A 98 2.89 11.60 -18.01
N ASP A 99 3.37 11.78 -16.78
CA ASP A 99 4.81 11.90 -16.47
C ASP A 99 5.61 10.63 -16.85
N LEU A 100 5.04 9.43 -16.70
CA LEU A 100 5.69 8.17 -17.10
C LEU A 100 5.72 7.98 -18.62
N LEU A 101 4.80 8.57 -19.38
CA LEU A 101 4.68 8.43 -20.84
C LEU A 101 5.26 9.62 -21.60
N ASP A 102 5.58 10.71 -20.92
CA ASP A 102 6.12 11.95 -21.49
C ASP A 102 7.43 11.72 -22.26
N HIS A 103 8.28 10.79 -21.81
CA HIS A 103 9.49 10.40 -22.52
C HIS A 103 9.24 9.66 -23.86
N LEU A 104 8.00 9.24 -24.13
CA LEU A 104 7.58 8.61 -25.38
C LEU A 104 6.93 9.60 -26.35
N ASP A 105 6.60 10.82 -25.91
CA ASP A 105 6.09 11.89 -26.76
C ASP A 105 7.25 12.74 -27.31
N PRO A 106 7.54 12.70 -28.63
CA PRO A 106 8.62 13.49 -29.23
C PRO A 106 8.36 15.01 -29.21
N THR A 107 7.19 15.46 -28.76
CA THR A 107 6.84 16.87 -28.56
C THR A 107 6.86 17.31 -27.10
N SER A 108 7.05 16.38 -26.16
CA SER A 108 7.19 16.71 -24.74
C SER A 108 8.52 17.41 -24.46
N LEU A 109 8.49 18.37 -23.52
CA LEU A 109 9.65 19.10 -23.02
C LEU A 109 10.37 18.34 -21.89
N PHE A 110 10.10 17.04 -21.72
CA PHE A 110 10.64 16.19 -20.68
C PHE A 110 12.17 16.32 -20.54
N GLU A 111 12.63 16.89 -19.42
CA GLU A 111 14.03 16.90 -19.01
C GLU A 111 14.22 15.87 -17.88
N PHE A 112 15.07 14.87 -18.13
CA PHE A 112 15.43 13.88 -17.13
C PHE A 112 16.45 14.50 -16.17
N ASP A 113 16.00 15.00 -15.02
CA ASP A 113 16.89 15.50 -13.97
C ASP A 113 17.60 14.31 -13.29
N ILE A 114 18.79 13.99 -13.78
CA ILE A 114 19.71 13.06 -13.12
C ILE A 114 20.28 13.79 -11.90
N GLY A 115 19.52 13.74 -10.81
CA GLY A 115 19.87 14.34 -9.52
C GLY A 115 21.29 13.96 -9.11
N GLY A 116 22.21 14.89 -9.34
CA GLY A 116 23.64 14.65 -9.21
C GLY A 116 24.47 15.90 -9.46
N GLN A 117 24.13 17.03 -8.82
CA GLN A 117 25.10 18.04 -8.37
C GLN A 117 24.41 19.16 -7.55
N GLY A 118 24.90 19.40 -6.33
CA GLY A 118 24.54 20.56 -5.50
C GLY A 118 24.51 20.27 -4.01
#